data_AF-A0A2I0HVL1-F1
#
_entry.id   AF-A0A2I0HVL1-F1
#
_cell.length_a   1.000
_cell.length_b   1.000
_cell.length_c   1.000
_cell.angle_alpha   90.00
_cell.angle_beta   90.00
_cell.angle_gamma   90.00
#
_symmetry.space_group_name_H-M   'P 1'
#
loop_
_entity.id
_entity.type
_entity.pdbx_description
1 polymer ?
#
loop_
_entity_poly.entity_id
_entity_poly.type
_entity_poly.pdbx_seq_one_letter_code
_entity_poly.pdbx_strand_id
1 'polypeptide(L)' 'MIHFVLLISRQGKVRLTKWYSPYSQKERTKVIRELSGLILTRGPKLCNFVEWRGLKVVYR' A
#
# COMPACT_ATOMS: atom_id res chain seq x y z
N MET A 1 7.00 2.34 -13.66
CA MET A 1 7.67 3.27 -12.73
C MET A 1 7.14 3.01 -11.32
N ILE A 2 7.97 3.15 -10.28
CA ILE A 2 7.52 2.98 -8.89
C ILE A 2 6.87 4.30 -8.42
N HIS A 3 5.62 4.24 -7.95
CA HIS A 3 4.87 5.42 -7.48
C HIS A 3 5.12 5.73 -6.01
N PHE A 4 5.18 4.69 -5.18
CA PHE A 4 5.40 4.79 -3.74
C PHE A 4 5.91 3.47 -3.16
N VAL A 5 6.52 3.56 -1.97
CA VAL A 5 6.89 2.42 -1.13
C VAL A 5 6.36 2.68 0.28
N LEU A 6 5.68 1.67 0.83
CA LEU A 6 5.10 1.71 2.17
C LEU A 6 5.63 0.54 2.99
N LEU A 7 6.01 0.80 4.23
CA LEU A 7 6.29 -0.24 5.23
C LEU A 7 5.23 -0.13 6.33
N ILE A 8 4.47 -1.19 6.52
CA ILE A 8 3.31 -1.20 7.42
C ILE A 8 3.40 -2.44 8.32
N SER A 9 3.21 -2.26 9.63
CA SER A 9 3.19 -3.39 10.57
C SER A 9 1.89 -4.19 10.43
N ARG A 10 1.87 -5.41 10.99
CA ARG A 10 0.65 -6.24 11.01
C ARG A 10 -0.52 -5.59 11.76
N GLN A 11 -0.25 -4.68 12.68
CA GLN A 11 -1.27 -3.87 13.38
C GLN A 11 -1.71 -2.62 12.59
N GLY A 12 -1.26 -2.45 11.34
CA GLY A 12 -1.60 -1.29 10.51
C GLY A 12 -0.76 -0.03 10.78
N LYS A 13 0.29 -0.12 11.62
CA LYS A 13 1.14 1.05 11.91
C LYS A 13 2.15 1.27 10.79
N VAL A 14 2.13 2.46 10.21
CA VAL A 14 3.08 2.86 9.17
C VAL A 14 4.46 3.12 9.78
N ARG A 15 5.50 2.50 9.22
CA ARG A 15 6.90 2.64 9.64
C ARG A 15 7.74 3.40 8.63
N LEU A 16 7.38 3.34 7.35
CA LEU A 16 8.04 4.08 6.28
C LEU A 16 7.01 4.45 5.21
N THR A 17 7.14 5.66 4.69
CA THR A 17 6.46 6.06 3.44
C THR A 17 7.45 6.81 2.57
N LYS A 18 7.55 6.41 1.30
CA LYS A 18 8.29 7.14 0.28
C LYS A 18 7.39 7.32 -0.92
N TRP A 19 7.25 8.56 -1.39
CA TRP A 19 6.43 8.93 -2.53
C TRP A 19 7.35 9.43 -3.63
N TYR A 20 7.26 8.82 -4.81
CA TYR A 20 8.05 9.19 -5.98
C TYR A 20 7.22 9.97 -7.01
N SER A 21 5.89 9.83 -6.96
CA SER A 21 4.96 10.69 -7.69
C SER A 21 4.33 11.73 -6.75
N PRO A 22 3.90 12.89 -7.29
CA PRO A 22 3.22 13.90 -6.48
C PRO A 22 1.83 13.41 -6.04
N TYR A 23 1.62 13.37 -4.73
CA TYR A 23 0.33 13.11 -4.10
C TYR A 23 0.09 14.17 -3.01
N SER A 24 -1.15 14.65 -2.91
CA SER A 24 -1.60 15.48 -1.80
C SER A 24 -1.61 14.69 -0.48
N GLN A 25 -1.53 15.39 0.65
CA GLN A 25 -1.56 14.73 1.96
C GLN A 25 -2.84 13.91 2.17
N LYS A 26 -3.98 14.38 1.66
CA LYS A 26 -5.27 13.68 1.71
C LYS A 26 -5.22 12.37 0.94
N GLU A 27 -4.64 12.38 -0.25
CA GLU A 27 -4.48 11.17 -1.07
C GLU A 27 -3.54 10.18 -0.41
N ARG A 28 -2.40 10.63 0.12
CA ARG A 28 -1.43 9.76 0.82
C ARG A 28 -2.10 8.99 1.97
N THR A 29 -2.86 9.69 2.81
CA THR A 29 -3.59 9.06 3.92
C THR A 29 -4.64 8.07 3.42
N LYS A 30 -5.32 8.39 2.31
CA LYS A 30 -6.31 7.49 1.68
C LYS A 30 -5.65 6.22 1.13
N VAL A 31 -4.55 6.35 0.39
CA VAL A 31 -3.76 5.23 -0.15
C VAL A 31 -3.33 4.28 0.96
N ILE A 32 -2.72 4.83 2.02
CA ILE A 32 -2.24 4.04 3.16
C ILE A 32 -3.38 3.26 3.80
N ARG A 33 -4.53 3.90 4.04
CA ARG A 33 -5.68 3.26 4.68
C ARG A 33 -6.27 2.14 3.82
N GLU A 34 -6.46 2.39 2.54
CA GLU A 34 -7.01 1.40 1.60
C GLU A 34 -6.08 0.20 1.44
N LEU A 35 -4.78 0.43 1.21
CA LEU A 35 -3.82 -0.65 1.01
C LEU A 35 -3.57 -1.46 2.28
N SER A 36 -3.54 -0.82 3.46
CA SER A 36 -3.40 -1.55 4.73
C SER A 36 -4.57 -2.51 4.93
N GLY A 37 -5.81 -2.03 4.72
CA GLY A 37 -7.00 -2.87 4.89
C GLY A 37 -7.05 -4.02 3.88
N LEU A 38 -6.64 -3.76 2.64
CA LEU A 38 -6.65 -4.76 1.58
C LEU A 38 -5.52 -5.80 1.71
N ILE A 39 -4.32 -5.41 2.11
CA ILE A 39 -3.16 -6.32 2.16
C ILE A 39 -3.18 -7.14 3.46
N LEU A 40 -3.45 -6.52 4.61
CA LEU A 40 -3.37 -7.19 5.92
C LEU A 40 -4.45 -8.26 6.12
N THR A 41 -5.55 -8.18 5.36
CA THR A 41 -6.65 -9.15 5.41
C THR A 41 -6.50 -10.31 4.42
N ARG A 42 -5.51 -10.25 3.50
CA ARG A 42 -5.29 -11.32 2.51
C ARG A 42 -4.66 -12.55 3.14
N GLY A 43 -5.13 -13.72 2.72
CA GLY A 43 -4.60 -15.01 3.14
C GLY A 43 -3.21 -15.31 2.56
N PRO A 44 -2.40 -16.14 3.24
CA PRO A 44 -0.99 -16.38 2.90
C PRO A 44 -0.76 -17.20 1.62
N LYS A 45 -1.79 -17.88 1.10
CA LYS A 45 -1.71 -18.68 -0.15
C LYS A 45 -2.02 -17.88 -1.42
N LEU A 46 -2.40 -16.60 -1.28
CA LEU A 46 -2.69 -15.73 -2.41
C LEU A 46 -1.39 -15.13 -2.96
N CYS A 47 -1.42 -14.69 -4.23
CA CYS A 47 -0.28 -14.03 -4.83
C CYS A 47 -0.01 -12.65 -4.20
N ASN A 48 1.25 -12.21 -4.31
CA ASN A 48 1.76 -10.95 -3.77
C ASN A 48 1.42 -9.72 -4.62
N PHE A 49 0.53 -9.87 -5.61
CA PHE A 49 0.15 -8.81 -6.54
C PHE A 49 -1.32 -8.46 -6.34
N VAL A 50 -1.61 -7.16 -6.30
CA VAL A 50 -2.99 -6.65 -6.24
C VAL A 50 -3.17 -5.49 -7.19
N GLU A 51 -4.29 -5.49 -7.91
CA GLU A 51 -4.73 -4.32 -8.67
C GLU A 51 -5.47 -3.35 -7.75
N TRP A 52 -5.03 -2.10 -7.73
CA TRP A 52 -5.62 -1.04 -6.94
C TRP A 52 -5.55 0.27 -7.72
N ARG A 53 -6.72 0.83 -8.05
CA ARG A 53 -6.86 2.11 -8.79
C ARG A 53 -6.03 2.19 -10.08
N GLY A 54 -5.98 1.10 -10.84
CA GLY A 54 -5.20 1.02 -12.08
C GLY A 54 -3.68 0.85 -11.88
N LEU A 55 -3.22 0.76 -10.63
CA LEU A 55 -1.83 0.41 -10.30
C LEU A 55 -1.74 -1.04 -9.86
N LYS A 56 -0.60 -1.67 -10.14
CA LYS A 56 -0.24 -2.98 -9.60
C LYS A 56 0.61 -2.80 -8.34
N VAL A 57 0.05 -3.17 -7.20
CA VAL A 57 0.71 -3.14 -5.89
C VAL A 57 1.35 -4.49 -5.62
N VAL A 58 2.62 -4.47 -5.23
CA VAL A 58 3.38 -5.66 -4.85
C VAL A 58 3.64 -5.59 -3.35
N TYR A 59 3.36 -6.67 -2.62
CA TYR A 59 3.52 -6.73 -1.16
C TYR A 59 4.29 -7.96 -0.70
N ARG A 60 4.95 -7.85 0.46
CA ARG A 60 5.59 -8.94 1.18
C ARG A 60 5.64 -8.63 2.67
#